data_AF-A0A6C0KZA9-F1
#
_entry.id   AF-A0A6C0KZA9-F1
#
_cell.length_a   1.000
_cell.length_b   1.000
_cell.length_c   1.000
_cell.angle_alpha   90.00
_cell.angle_beta   90.00
_cell.angle_gamma   90.00
#
_symmetry.space_group_name_H-M   'P 1'
#
loop_
_entity.id
_entity.type
_entity.pdbx_description
1 polymer ?
#
loop_
_entity_poly.entity_id
_entity_poly.type
_entity_poly.pdbx_seq_one_letter_code
_entity_poly.pdbx_strand_id
1 'polypeptide(L)'
;MTLTESCNLFQINNLNEMNKSTLKKKYYKMCLKYHPDKNKEHSDQFIKMKECYDTLNSYIDNNETHDRITYNRKYSEYSKTNDIYETMISLISVENIEYVITLIDSYKLYMNNAPEIITLTVSMKQVFDKCVYTTQEHYIPLWHNIIHQFSVKEQKHIIYIIKINNIPQNVSILKNNDIIVKIPKITVRKEMLNAIHICDDVVFNTFISTQEYAESRVLLKNKGIPKSCINDIFDSSQVSNIHFHLI
;
A
#
# COMPACT_ATOMS: atom_id res chain seq x y z
N MET A 1 -33.89 -3.78 -46.48
CA MET A 1 -34.11 -2.38 -46.05
C MET A 1 -32.84 -1.83 -45.43
N THR A 2 -32.52 -0.56 -45.63
CA THR A 2 -31.27 0.03 -45.10
C THR A 2 -31.43 0.45 -43.64
N LEU A 3 -30.30 0.60 -42.92
CA LEU A 3 -30.30 1.00 -41.51
C LEU A 3 -30.94 2.39 -41.31
N THR A 4 -30.66 3.33 -42.22
CA THR A 4 -31.19 4.70 -42.20
C THR A 4 -32.71 4.73 -42.42
N GLU A 5 -33.20 3.95 -43.39
CA GLU A 5 -34.66 3.78 -43.61
C GLU A 5 -35.34 3.17 -42.37
N SER A 6 -34.67 2.22 -41.73
CA SER A 6 -35.19 1.56 -40.52
C SER A 6 -35.29 2.52 -39.34
N CYS A 7 -34.30 3.41 -39.18
CA CYS A 7 -34.30 4.45 -38.14
C CYS A 7 -35.41 5.47 -38.36
N ASN A 8 -35.62 5.89 -39.61
CA ASN A 8 -36.67 6.84 -39.96
C ASN A 8 -38.07 6.26 -39.70
N LEU A 9 -38.31 4.98 -40.06
CA LEU A 9 -39.60 4.33 -39.84
C LEU A 9 -39.94 4.18 -38.35
N PHE A 10 -38.94 3.92 -37.51
CA PHE A 10 -39.11 3.74 -36.05
C PHE A 10 -38.89 5.03 -35.24
N GLN A 11 -38.68 6.15 -35.93
CA GLN A 11 -38.38 7.46 -35.34
C GLN A 11 -37.26 7.35 -34.30
N ILE A 12 -36.12 6.83 -34.74
CA ILE A 12 -34.93 6.60 -33.93
C ILE A 12 -33.93 7.69 -34.27
N ASN A 13 -33.75 8.62 -33.33
CA ASN A 13 -32.85 9.77 -33.53
C ASN A 13 -31.41 9.43 -33.15
N ASN A 14 -31.21 8.46 -32.26
CA ASN A 14 -29.89 8.01 -31.82
C ASN A 14 -29.86 6.49 -31.71
N LEU A 15 -29.07 5.85 -32.57
CA LEU A 15 -28.86 4.39 -32.60
C LEU A 15 -28.04 3.90 -31.40
N ASN A 16 -27.14 4.73 -30.86
CA ASN A 16 -26.20 4.34 -29.80
C ASN A 16 -26.86 4.23 -28.43
N GLU A 17 -28.02 4.85 -28.24
CA GLU A 17 -28.82 4.77 -27.00
C GLU A 17 -29.91 3.69 -27.07
N MET A 18 -30.03 3.02 -28.21
CA MET A 18 -31.08 2.04 -28.44
C MET A 18 -30.70 0.67 -27.87
N ASN A 19 -31.40 0.25 -26.82
CA ASN A 19 -31.31 -1.12 -26.32
C ASN A 19 -32.42 -2.02 -26.90
N LYS A 20 -32.18 -3.34 -26.92
CA LYS A 20 -33.12 -4.35 -27.46
C LYS A 20 -34.51 -4.27 -26.83
N SER A 21 -34.59 -4.01 -25.52
CA SER A 21 -35.85 -3.88 -24.79
C SER A 21 -36.71 -2.74 -25.33
N THR A 22 -36.10 -1.60 -25.64
CA THR A 22 -36.79 -0.42 -26.18
C THR A 22 -37.19 -0.63 -27.64
N LEU A 23 -36.31 -1.24 -28.44
CA LEU A 23 -36.63 -1.60 -29.83
C LEU A 23 -37.82 -2.56 -29.89
N LYS A 24 -37.84 -3.61 -29.05
CA LYS A 24 -38.95 -4.57 -28.95
C LYS A 24 -40.27 -3.91 -28.56
N LYS A 25 -40.24 -2.97 -27.60
CA LYS A 25 -41.43 -2.20 -27.19
C LYS A 25 -41.96 -1.33 -28.32
N LYS A 26 -41.08 -0.66 -29.08
CA LYS A 26 -41.46 0.16 -30.24
C LYS A 26 -42.06 -0.71 -31.36
N TYR A 27 -41.44 -1.84 -31.66
CA TYR A 27 -41.95 -2.79 -32.66
C TYR A 27 -43.35 -3.28 -32.30
N TYR A 28 -43.54 -3.72 -31.05
CA TYR A 28 -44.84 -4.20 -30.58
C TYR A 28 -45.96 -3.16 -30.74
N LYS A 29 -45.71 -1.89 -30.34
CA LYS A 29 -46.67 -0.80 -30.49
C LYS A 29 -47.07 -0.59 -31.96
N MET A 30 -46.11 -0.69 -32.87
CA MET A 30 -46.37 -0.48 -34.28
C MET A 30 -47.07 -1.67 -34.93
N CYS A 31 -46.73 -2.90 -34.56
CA CYS A 31 -47.46 -4.09 -34.99
C CYS A 31 -48.93 -4.04 -34.59
N LEU A 32 -49.26 -3.54 -33.39
CA LEU A 32 -50.64 -3.35 -32.97
C LEU A 32 -51.39 -2.30 -33.80
N LYS A 33 -50.70 -1.26 -34.26
CA LYS A 33 -51.29 -0.16 -35.04
C LYS A 33 -51.57 -0.56 -36.49
N TYR A 34 -50.67 -1.33 -37.09
CA TYR A 34 -50.71 -1.70 -38.51
C TYR A 34 -51.12 -3.17 -38.74
N HIS A 35 -51.68 -3.84 -37.72
CA HIS A 35 -52.11 -5.23 -37.85
C HIS A 35 -53.19 -5.37 -38.94
N PRO A 36 -53.07 -6.33 -39.87
CA PRO A 36 -53.99 -6.46 -41.01
C PRO A 36 -55.44 -6.74 -40.60
N ASP A 37 -55.64 -7.37 -39.43
CA ASP A 37 -56.97 -7.63 -38.86
C ASP A 37 -57.70 -6.34 -38.41
N LYS A 38 -56.94 -5.29 -38.08
CA LYS A 38 -57.49 -3.98 -37.68
C LYS A 38 -57.46 -2.94 -38.81
N ASN A 39 -56.53 -3.07 -39.75
CA ASN A 39 -56.35 -2.17 -40.90
C ASN A 39 -55.98 -2.97 -42.15
N LYS A 40 -56.98 -3.41 -42.92
CA LYS A 40 -56.80 -4.30 -44.08
C LYS A 40 -55.99 -3.68 -45.23
N GLU A 41 -55.90 -2.35 -45.32
CA GLU A 41 -55.19 -1.62 -46.39
C GLU A 41 -53.68 -1.41 -46.12
N HIS A 42 -53.14 -1.87 -44.98
CA HIS A 42 -51.76 -1.61 -44.58
C HIS A 42 -50.92 -2.87 -44.34
N SER A 43 -51.31 -3.99 -44.93
CA SER A 43 -50.59 -5.27 -44.82
C SER A 43 -49.12 -5.16 -45.25
N ASP A 44 -48.82 -4.42 -46.31
CA ASP A 44 -47.44 -4.21 -46.80
C ASP A 44 -46.57 -3.42 -45.82
N GLN A 45 -47.18 -2.50 -45.06
CA GLN A 45 -46.47 -1.75 -44.03
C GLN A 45 -46.08 -2.66 -42.86
N PHE A 46 -46.95 -3.61 -42.50
CA PHE A 46 -46.68 -4.57 -41.43
C PHE A 46 -45.46 -5.47 -41.73
N ILE A 47 -45.33 -5.96 -42.97
CA ILE A 47 -44.18 -6.76 -43.41
C ILE A 47 -42.90 -5.94 -43.33
N LYS A 48 -42.93 -4.69 -43.83
CA LYS A 48 -41.79 -3.77 -43.73
C LYS A 48 -41.37 -3.53 -42.28
N MET A 49 -42.29 -3.46 -41.32
CA MET A 49 -41.91 -3.26 -39.91
C MET A 49 -41.07 -4.41 -39.35
N LYS A 50 -41.37 -5.64 -39.78
CA LYS A 50 -40.62 -6.82 -39.37
C LYS A 50 -39.18 -6.76 -39.90
N GLU A 51 -39.01 -6.46 -41.18
CA GLU A 51 -37.69 -6.32 -41.80
C GLU A 51 -36.86 -5.19 -41.14
N CYS A 52 -37.50 -4.09 -40.73
CA CYS A 52 -36.87 -3.01 -39.96
C CYS A 52 -36.32 -3.52 -38.64
N TYR A 53 -37.17 -4.24 -37.90
CA TYR A 53 -36.83 -4.74 -36.58
C TYR A 53 -35.66 -5.72 -36.65
N ASP A 54 -35.67 -6.64 -37.61
CA ASP A 54 -34.61 -7.64 -37.79
C ASP A 54 -33.27 -6.97 -38.14
N THR A 55 -33.31 -5.94 -38.99
CA THR A 55 -32.11 -5.16 -39.38
C THR A 55 -31.52 -4.40 -38.20
N LEU A 56 -32.35 -3.69 -37.42
CA LEU A 56 -31.91 -2.94 -36.25
C LEU A 56 -31.44 -3.84 -35.11
N ASN A 57 -32.10 -4.98 -34.89
CA ASN A 57 -31.70 -5.93 -33.87
C ASN A 57 -30.34 -6.54 -34.18
N SER A 58 -30.10 -6.91 -35.43
CA SER A 58 -28.79 -7.42 -35.90
C SER A 58 -27.68 -6.38 -35.74
N TYR A 59 -27.98 -5.09 -35.95
CA TYR A 59 -27.01 -4.01 -35.73
C TYR A 59 -26.62 -3.88 -34.24
N ILE A 60 -27.59 -3.96 -33.32
CA ILE A 60 -27.32 -3.92 -31.87
C ILE A 60 -26.48 -5.12 -31.43
N ASP A 61 -26.77 -6.32 -31.94
CA ASP A 61 -26.00 -7.53 -31.67
C ASP A 61 -24.52 -7.40 -32.10
N ASN A 62 -24.28 -6.78 -33.27
CA ASN A 62 -22.93 -6.56 -33.80
C ASN A 62 -22.14 -5.48 -33.02
N ASN A 63 -22.81 -4.45 -32.49
CA ASN A 63 -22.15 -3.46 -31.64
C ASN A 63 -21.80 -4.03 -30.25
N GLU A 64 -22.71 -4.79 -29.63
CA GLU A 64 -22.45 -5.44 -28.33
C GLU A 64 -21.25 -6.39 -28.39
N THR A 65 -21.01 -7.04 -29.53
CA THR A 65 -19.84 -7.91 -29.75
C THR A 65 -18.55 -7.12 -29.99
N HIS A 66 -18.61 -6.02 -30.74
CA HIS A 66 -17.44 -5.16 -30.98
C HIS A 66 -16.95 -4.47 -29.70
N ASP A 67 -17.87 -4.02 -28.84
CA ASP A 67 -17.54 -3.42 -27.54
C ASP A 67 -16.85 -4.43 -26.60
N ARG A 68 -17.31 -5.69 -26.58
CA ARG A 68 -16.69 -6.77 -25.81
C ARG A 68 -15.28 -7.10 -26.29
N ILE A 69 -15.07 -7.17 -27.60
CA ILE A 69 -13.75 -7.43 -28.19
C ILE A 69 -12.78 -6.28 -27.87
N THR A 70 -13.25 -5.04 -27.98
CA THR A 70 -12.45 -3.84 -27.65
C THR A 70 -12.11 -3.77 -26.17
N TYR A 71 -13.06 -4.09 -25.29
CA TYR A 71 -12.83 -4.19 -23.85
C TYR A 71 -11.77 -5.26 -23.52
N ASN A 72 -11.89 -6.45 -24.10
CA ASN A 72 -10.95 -7.55 -23.87
C ASN A 72 -9.54 -7.24 -24.40
N ARG A 73 -9.43 -6.55 -25.54
CA ARG A 73 -8.14 -6.11 -26.09
C ARG A 73 -7.49 -5.03 -25.21
N LYS A 74 -8.28 -4.11 -24.68
CA LYS A 74 -7.78 -3.11 -23.72
C LYS A 74 -7.32 -3.77 -22.43
N TYR A 75 -8.06 -4.75 -21.92
CA TYR A 75 -7.69 -5.51 -20.72
C TYR A 75 -6.39 -6.32 -20.90
N SER A 76 -6.15 -6.89 -22.09
CA SER A 76 -4.91 -7.64 -22.36
C SER A 76 -3.68 -6.75 -22.52
N GLU A 77 -3.84 -5.50 -22.97
CA GLU A 77 -2.75 -4.51 -23.03
C GLU A 77 -2.39 -3.95 -21.64
N TYR A 78 -3.34 -3.83 -20.70
CA TYR A 78 -3.05 -3.43 -19.31
C TYR A 78 -2.36 -4.54 -18.49
N SER A 79 -2.47 -5.81 -18.89
CA SER A 79 -1.83 -6.94 -18.20
C SER A 79 -0.32 -7.10 -18.47
N LYS A 80 0.29 -6.23 -19.30
CA LYS A 80 1.73 -6.27 -19.62
C LYS A 80 2.64 -5.51 -18.66
N THR A 81 2.09 -4.78 -17.70
CA THR A 81 2.87 -4.31 -16.56
C THR A 81 2.87 -5.41 -15.51
N ASN A 82 3.99 -6.13 -15.37
CA ASN A 82 4.27 -7.09 -14.30
C ASN A 82 3.70 -6.56 -12.97
N ASP A 83 2.58 -7.13 -12.57
CA ASP A 83 1.90 -6.71 -11.37
C ASP A 83 2.75 -7.18 -10.20
N ILE A 84 3.12 -6.27 -9.31
CA ILE A 84 3.88 -6.58 -8.10
C ILE A 84 3.24 -7.75 -7.34
N TYR A 85 1.92 -7.89 -7.47
CA TYR A 85 1.14 -9.00 -6.94
C TYR A 85 1.53 -10.36 -7.54
N GLU A 86 1.69 -10.51 -8.85
CA GLU A 86 2.12 -11.77 -9.46
C GLU A 86 3.53 -12.17 -9.01
N THR A 87 4.40 -11.16 -8.89
CA THR A 87 5.75 -11.39 -8.32
C THR A 87 5.64 -11.84 -6.86
N MET A 88 4.83 -11.19 -6.05
CA MET A 88 4.64 -11.54 -4.64
C MET A 88 3.97 -12.91 -4.46
N ILE A 89 3.03 -13.28 -5.32
CA ILE A 89 2.38 -14.59 -5.31
C ILE A 89 3.36 -15.69 -5.71
N SER A 90 4.22 -15.46 -6.71
CA SER A 90 5.25 -16.45 -7.07
C SER A 90 6.30 -16.68 -5.96
N LEU A 91 6.50 -15.72 -5.05
CA LEU A 91 7.33 -15.91 -3.86
C LEU A 91 6.69 -16.84 -2.82
N ILE A 92 5.36 -17.03 -2.83
CA ILE A 92 4.61 -17.87 -1.88
C ILE A 92 4.32 -19.24 -2.54
N SER A 93 5.34 -19.87 -3.12
CA SER A 93 5.25 -21.25 -3.61
C SER A 93 5.46 -22.24 -2.46
N VAL A 94 4.99 -23.48 -2.63
CA VAL A 94 5.19 -24.55 -1.64
C VAL A 94 6.68 -24.78 -1.40
N GLU A 95 7.48 -24.76 -2.47
CA GLU A 95 8.93 -24.95 -2.43
C GLU A 95 9.61 -23.85 -1.62
N ASN A 96 9.21 -22.59 -1.79
CA ASN A 96 9.76 -21.47 -1.02
C ASN A 96 9.36 -21.56 0.46
N ILE A 97 8.15 -22.02 0.76
CA ILE A 97 7.70 -22.24 2.14
C ILE A 97 8.49 -23.37 2.79
N GLU A 98 8.68 -24.50 2.10
CA GLU A 98 9.51 -25.61 2.57
C GLU A 98 10.95 -25.17 2.79
N TYR A 99 11.50 -24.34 1.91
CA TYR A 99 12.82 -23.75 2.10
C TYR A 99 12.90 -22.88 3.37
N VAL A 100 11.90 -22.03 3.62
CA VAL A 100 11.85 -21.21 4.85
C VAL A 100 11.75 -22.10 6.10
N ILE A 101 10.95 -23.17 6.06
CA ILE A 101 10.81 -24.11 7.18
C ILE A 101 12.13 -24.84 7.45
N THR A 102 12.78 -25.37 6.42
CA THR A 102 14.08 -26.04 6.56
C THR A 102 15.14 -25.10 7.09
N LEU A 103 15.14 -23.83 6.66
CA LEU A 103 16.01 -22.80 7.22
C LEU A 103 15.72 -22.60 8.72
N ILE A 104 14.45 -22.43 9.12
CA ILE A 104 14.05 -22.30 10.52
C ILE A 104 14.50 -23.51 11.36
N ASP A 105 14.31 -24.73 10.85
CA ASP A 105 14.68 -25.95 11.57
C ASP A 105 16.20 -26.12 11.67
N SER A 106 16.95 -25.73 10.65
CA SER A 106 18.42 -25.68 10.73
C SER A 106 18.90 -24.68 11.80
N TYR A 107 18.22 -23.54 11.93
CA TYR A 107 18.48 -22.58 13.02
C TYR A 107 18.12 -23.16 14.38
N LYS A 108 17.00 -23.89 14.53
CA LYS A 108 16.66 -24.55 15.81
C LYS A 108 17.69 -25.60 16.20
N LEU A 109 18.22 -26.34 15.24
CA LEU A 109 19.27 -27.35 15.45
C LEU A 109 20.58 -26.69 15.87
N TYR A 110 20.98 -25.61 15.18
CA TYR A 110 22.15 -24.81 15.56
C TYR A 110 22.03 -24.24 16.98
N MET A 111 20.82 -23.82 17.38
CA MET A 111 20.57 -23.18 18.67
C MET A 111 20.43 -24.16 19.86
N ASN A 112 20.58 -25.47 19.64
CA ASN A 112 20.62 -26.52 20.68
C ASN A 112 19.41 -26.49 21.64
N ASN A 113 18.19 -26.44 21.08
CA ASN A 113 16.87 -26.17 21.68
C ASN A 113 16.40 -24.71 21.54
N ALA A 114 15.10 -24.47 21.76
CA ALA A 114 14.48 -23.16 21.58
C ALA A 114 15.25 -22.07 22.37
N PRO A 115 15.64 -20.96 21.72
CA PRO A 115 16.41 -19.92 22.37
C PRO A 115 15.61 -19.30 23.51
N GLU A 116 16.28 -18.95 24.60
CA GLU A 116 15.67 -18.15 25.64
C GLU A 116 15.45 -16.73 25.12
N ILE A 117 14.24 -16.19 25.29
CA ILE A 117 13.90 -14.85 24.85
C ILE A 117 13.78 -13.95 26.08
N ILE A 118 14.65 -12.95 26.17
CA ILE A 118 14.63 -11.94 27.23
C ILE A 118 14.19 -10.62 26.63
N THR A 119 13.07 -10.07 27.11
CA THR A 119 12.63 -8.73 26.69
C THR A 119 13.11 -7.69 27.69
N LEU A 120 13.93 -6.74 27.22
CA LEU A 120 14.39 -5.60 27.99
C LEU A 120 13.54 -4.38 27.67
N THR A 121 12.83 -3.87 28.66
CA THR A 121 12.08 -2.61 28.54
C THR A 121 12.97 -1.46 29.01
N VAL A 122 13.31 -0.55 28.10
CA VAL A 122 14.28 0.54 28.36
C VAL A 122 13.66 1.92 28.15
N SER A 123 14.17 2.93 28.84
CA SER A 123 13.78 4.32 28.58
C SER A 123 14.52 4.89 27.37
N MET A 124 13.93 5.88 26.68
CA MET A 124 14.65 6.60 25.62
C MET A 124 15.94 7.22 26.15
N LYS A 125 15.94 7.76 27.37
CA LYS A 125 17.13 8.36 27.98
C LYS A 125 18.31 7.38 28.03
N GLN A 126 18.07 6.14 28.48
CA GLN A 126 19.11 5.10 28.51
C GLN A 126 19.70 4.82 27.13
N VAL A 127 18.89 4.87 26.07
CA VAL A 127 19.36 4.66 24.70
C VAL A 127 20.19 5.84 24.21
N PHE A 128 19.76 7.07 24.49
CA PHE A 128 20.52 8.29 24.20
C PHE A 128 21.85 8.36 24.97
N ASP A 129 21.85 7.93 26.23
CA ASP A 129 23.04 7.86 27.08
C ASP A 129 23.99 6.70 26.70
N LYS A 130 23.65 5.90 25.70
CA LYS A 130 24.40 4.70 25.27
C LYS A 130 24.59 3.70 26.42
N CYS A 131 23.58 3.54 27.27
CA CYS A 131 23.62 2.59 28.36
C CYS A 131 23.73 1.15 27.85
N VAL A 132 24.29 0.30 28.69
CA VAL A 132 24.50 -1.13 28.45
C VAL A 132 23.88 -1.90 29.60
N TYR A 133 23.07 -2.92 29.29
CA TYR A 133 22.57 -3.84 30.29
C TYR A 133 23.61 -4.93 30.55
N THR A 134 23.96 -5.13 31.82
CA THR A 134 25.01 -6.06 32.22
C THR A 134 24.39 -7.33 32.79
N THR A 135 24.80 -8.47 32.29
CA THR A 135 24.52 -9.78 32.88
C THR A 135 25.79 -10.36 33.51
N GLN A 136 25.72 -11.59 34.03
CA GLN A 136 26.90 -12.27 34.57
C GLN A 136 27.95 -12.59 33.49
N GLU A 137 27.55 -12.66 32.21
CA GLU A 137 28.41 -13.11 31.11
C GLU A 137 28.48 -12.13 29.94
N HIS A 138 27.48 -11.27 29.77
CA HIS A 138 27.35 -10.44 28.58
C HIS A 138 27.06 -8.99 28.91
N TYR A 139 27.45 -8.13 27.97
CA TYR A 139 27.11 -6.72 27.93
C TYR A 139 26.18 -6.49 26.74
N ILE A 140 24.99 -5.96 27.00
CA ILE A 140 23.93 -5.82 26.01
C ILE A 140 23.70 -4.33 25.72
N PRO A 141 24.22 -3.80 24.60
CA PRO A 141 24.03 -2.41 24.20
C PRO A 141 22.55 -2.12 23.89
N LEU A 142 21.99 -1.08 24.53
CA LEU A 142 20.55 -0.84 24.52
C LEU A 142 20.02 -0.12 23.27
N TRP A 143 20.88 0.23 22.31
CA TRP A 143 20.51 0.91 21.06
C TRP A 143 20.25 -0.02 19.88
N HIS A 144 20.32 -1.34 20.09
CA HIS A 144 19.87 -2.32 19.10
C HIS A 144 18.47 -2.80 19.43
N ASN A 145 17.74 -3.31 18.43
CA ASN A 145 16.41 -3.88 18.66
C ASN A 145 16.49 -5.35 19.09
N ILE A 146 17.42 -6.11 18.52
CA ILE A 146 17.59 -7.54 18.75
C ILE A 146 19.08 -7.85 18.83
N ILE A 147 19.49 -8.59 19.85
CA ILE A 147 20.86 -9.06 20.03
C ILE A 147 20.84 -10.57 20.33
N HIS A 148 21.69 -11.31 19.62
CA HIS A 148 21.89 -12.75 19.84
C HIS A 148 23.15 -12.96 20.67
N GLN A 149 23.06 -13.78 21.73
CA GLN A 149 24.19 -14.18 22.57
C GLN A 149 24.15 -15.68 22.83
N PHE A 150 25.30 -16.26 23.15
CA PHE A 150 25.43 -17.63 23.63
C PHE A 150 25.95 -17.62 25.05
N SER A 151 25.22 -18.23 25.99
CA SER A 151 25.69 -18.42 27.35
C SER A 151 26.55 -19.67 27.44
N VAL A 152 27.79 -19.49 27.89
CA VAL A 152 28.74 -20.61 28.06
C VAL A 152 28.39 -21.41 29.30
N LYS A 153 27.98 -20.76 30.39
CA LYS A 153 27.55 -21.43 31.63
C LYS A 153 26.30 -22.27 31.45
N GLU A 154 25.33 -21.77 30.69
CA GLU A 154 24.05 -22.46 30.49
C GLU A 154 23.97 -23.25 29.18
N GLN A 155 25.00 -23.18 28.34
CA GLN A 155 25.11 -23.88 27.05
C GLN A 155 23.89 -23.66 26.15
N LYS A 156 23.38 -22.43 26.12
CA LYS A 156 22.14 -22.07 25.41
C LYS A 156 22.25 -20.72 24.72
N HIS A 157 21.47 -20.57 23.66
CA HIS A 157 21.31 -19.29 22.98
C HIS A 157 20.25 -18.42 23.64
N ILE A 158 20.56 -17.13 23.73
CA ILE A 158 19.72 -16.11 24.33
C ILE A 158 19.49 -15.01 23.30
N ILE A 159 18.23 -14.63 23.10
CA ILE A 159 17.82 -13.52 22.25
C ILE A 159 17.31 -12.39 23.16
N TYR A 160 18.02 -11.27 23.14
CA TYR A 160 17.59 -10.05 23.80
C TYR A 160 16.75 -9.22 22.83
N ILE A 161 15.49 -8.97 23.19
CA ILE A 161 14.60 -8.05 22.49
C ILE A 161 14.54 -6.77 23.30
N ILE A 162 15.08 -5.69 22.76
CA ILE A 162 15.13 -4.40 23.46
C ILE A 162 13.97 -3.55 22.95
N LYS A 163 13.08 -3.18 23.87
CA LYS A 163 11.89 -2.37 23.60
C LYS A 163 11.99 -1.06 24.35
N ILE A 164 11.99 0.02 23.59
CA ILE A 164 11.94 1.37 24.14
C ILE A 164 10.52 1.64 24.62
N ASN A 165 10.38 1.93 25.91
CA ASN A 165 9.11 2.24 26.53
C ASN A 165 8.70 3.70 26.27
N ASN A 166 7.39 3.96 26.30
CA ASN A 166 6.81 5.31 26.30
C ASN A 166 7.32 6.21 25.17
N ILE A 167 7.51 5.68 23.95
CA ILE A 167 7.84 6.52 22.79
C ILE A 167 6.65 7.48 22.55
N PRO A 168 6.86 8.81 22.58
CA PRO A 168 5.78 9.76 22.34
C PRO A 168 5.18 9.60 20.95
N GLN A 169 3.88 9.86 20.80
CA GLN A 169 3.16 9.68 19.52
C GLN A 169 3.73 10.50 18.36
N ASN A 170 4.38 11.61 18.68
CA ASN A 170 5.02 12.48 17.71
C ASN A 170 6.46 12.07 17.37
N VAL A 171 6.99 11.00 17.98
CA VAL A 171 8.35 10.49 17.74
C VAL A 171 8.29 9.15 17.02
N SER A 172 9.21 8.92 16.09
CA SER A 172 9.37 7.64 15.40
C SER A 172 10.84 7.33 15.22
N ILE A 173 11.26 6.11 15.54
CA ILE A 173 12.64 5.65 15.38
C ILE A 173 12.67 4.70 14.18
N LEU A 174 13.53 5.00 13.20
CA LEU A 174 13.69 4.22 11.99
C LEU A 174 14.61 3.00 12.22
N LYS A 175 14.66 2.08 11.26
CA LYS A 175 15.49 0.84 11.36
C LYS A 175 17.00 1.11 11.51
N ASN A 176 17.47 2.21 10.93
CA ASN A 176 18.86 2.67 11.04
C ASN A 176 19.09 3.58 12.27
N ASN A 177 18.11 3.61 13.17
CA ASN A 177 18.07 4.43 14.37
C ASN A 177 17.95 5.94 14.15
N ASP A 178 17.74 6.43 12.91
CA ASP A 178 17.37 7.83 12.69
C ASP A 178 16.03 8.12 13.36
N ILE A 179 15.90 9.33 13.93
CA ILE A 179 14.75 9.71 14.74
C ILE A 179 13.97 10.79 14.00
N ILE A 180 12.67 10.60 13.84
CA ILE A 180 11.75 11.61 13.31
C ILE A 180 10.92 12.15 14.47
N VAL A 181 10.87 13.47 14.62
CA VAL A 181 10.02 14.15 15.60
C VAL A 181 9.10 15.11 14.85
N LYS A 182 7.79 14.92 15.00
CA LYS A 182 6.76 15.81 14.47
C LYS A 182 6.50 16.92 15.49
N ILE A 183 6.57 18.17 15.05
CA ILE A 183 6.46 19.34 15.91
C ILE A 183 5.44 20.29 15.28
N PRO A 184 4.40 20.72 15.99
CA PRO A 184 3.48 21.72 15.45
C PRO A 184 4.20 23.04 15.16
N LYS A 185 4.05 23.61 13.97
CA LYS A 185 4.71 24.88 13.59
C LYS A 185 4.49 26.02 14.59
N ILE A 186 3.29 26.08 15.19
CA ILE A 186 2.91 27.11 16.15
C ILE A 186 3.76 27.10 17.43
N THR A 187 4.39 25.98 17.78
CA THR A 187 5.22 25.88 18.99
C THR A 187 6.66 26.34 18.77
N VAL A 188 7.03 26.70 17.54
CA VAL A 188 8.40 27.04 17.13
C VAL A 188 8.50 28.51 16.74
N ARG A 189 9.58 29.17 17.18
CA ARG A 189 9.93 30.55 16.82
C ARG A 189 11.04 30.56 15.77
N LYS A 190 10.85 31.38 14.73
CA LYS A 190 11.85 31.61 13.67
C LYS A 190 13.00 32.46 14.16
N GLU A 191 14.19 32.25 13.59
CA GLU A 191 15.40 33.03 13.87
C GLU A 191 15.75 33.08 15.38
N MET A 192 15.39 32.01 16.10
CA MET A 192 15.59 31.87 17.53
C MET A 192 15.97 30.43 17.88
N LEU A 193 16.61 30.26 19.04
CA LEU A 193 16.80 28.95 19.65
C LEU A 193 15.47 28.45 20.22
N ASN A 194 15.12 27.21 19.88
CA ASN A 194 13.95 26.52 20.38
C ASN A 194 14.39 25.31 21.19
N ALA A 195 13.84 25.15 22.39
CA ALA A 195 14.01 23.94 23.19
C ALA A 195 12.99 22.89 22.74
N ILE A 196 13.46 21.87 22.04
CA ILE A 196 12.63 20.80 21.49
C ILE A 196 12.78 19.56 22.36
N HIS A 197 11.68 19.16 22.99
CA HIS A 197 11.60 17.96 23.81
C HIS A 197 11.29 16.75 22.92
N ILE A 198 12.17 15.75 22.92
CA ILE A 198 11.92 14.46 22.27
C ILE A 198 11.22 13.51 23.25
N CYS A 199 11.66 13.52 24.51
CA CYS A 199 10.95 12.95 25.67
C CYS A 199 11.26 13.80 26.90
N ASP A 200 10.70 13.44 28.06
CA ASP A 200 10.82 14.19 29.31
C ASP A 200 12.27 14.53 29.67
N ASP A 201 13.21 13.60 29.41
CA ASP A 201 14.62 13.73 29.77
C ASP A 201 15.56 14.13 28.61
N VAL A 202 15.05 14.27 27.39
CA VAL A 202 15.88 14.53 26.19
C VAL A 202 15.40 15.78 25.47
N VAL A 203 16.21 16.84 25.56
CA VAL A 203 15.93 18.17 25.00
C VAL A 203 17.05 18.62 24.09
N PHE A 204 16.69 19.13 22.91
CA PHE A 204 17.63 19.73 21.97
C PHE A 204 17.32 21.21 21.79
N ASN A 205 18.33 22.04 22.03
CA ASN A 205 18.27 23.46 21.71
C ASN A 205 18.71 23.66 20.26
N THR A 206 17.75 24.01 19.40
CA THR A 206 17.97 24.11 17.96
C THR A 206 17.56 25.47 17.44
N PHE A 207 18.46 26.11 16.70
CA PHE A 207 18.15 27.33 15.96
C PHE A 207 17.40 26.95 14.68
N ILE A 208 16.28 27.62 14.42
CA ILE A 208 15.46 27.34 13.24
C ILE A 208 15.43 28.58 12.35
N SER A 209 16.10 28.49 11.21
CA SER A 209 16.14 29.54 10.21
C SER A 209 14.79 29.72 9.51
N THR A 210 14.59 30.88 8.89
CA THR A 210 13.41 31.17 8.08
C THR A 210 13.25 30.18 6.93
N GLN A 211 14.37 29.72 6.35
CA GLN A 211 14.37 28.70 5.30
C GLN A 211 13.88 27.34 5.83
N GLU A 212 14.46 26.82 6.92
CA GLU A 212 14.05 25.54 7.50
C GLU A 212 12.59 25.54 7.98
N TYR A 213 12.14 26.68 8.51
CA TYR A 213 10.74 26.86 8.89
C TYR A 213 9.82 26.80 7.66
N ALA A 214 10.23 27.41 6.54
CA ALA A 214 9.48 27.36 5.29
C ALA A 214 9.45 25.93 4.70
N GLU A 215 10.60 25.26 4.67
CA GLU A 215 10.77 23.87 4.22
C GLU A 215 10.12 22.85 5.16
N SER A 216 9.73 23.29 6.36
CA SER A 216 9.05 22.47 7.37
C SER A 216 9.90 21.30 7.87
N ARG A 217 11.23 21.42 7.76
CA ARG A 217 12.20 20.37 8.06
C ARG A 217 13.45 20.98 8.67
N VAL A 218 13.91 20.41 9.78
CA VAL A 218 15.18 20.75 10.43
C VAL A 218 15.94 19.44 10.67
N LEU A 219 17.24 19.42 10.36
CA LEU A 219 18.09 18.23 10.48
C LEU A 219 19.20 18.43 11.50
N LEU A 220 19.19 17.63 12.56
CA LEU A 220 20.30 17.52 13.50
C LEU A 220 21.17 16.32 13.14
N LYS A 221 22.34 16.60 12.57
CA LYS A 221 23.29 15.55 12.17
C LYS A 221 24.02 14.96 13.37
N ASN A 222 24.11 13.63 13.44
CA ASN A 222 24.87 12.90 14.47
C ASN A 222 24.49 13.28 15.91
N LYS A 223 23.20 13.53 16.15
CA LYS A 223 22.67 13.90 17.48
C LYS A 223 21.69 12.87 18.06
N GLY A 224 21.33 11.84 17.30
CA GLY A 224 20.44 10.77 17.73
C GLY A 224 21.13 9.72 18.58
N ILE A 225 20.67 8.48 18.45
CA ILE A 225 21.22 7.31 19.15
C ILE A 225 22.25 6.61 18.25
N PRO A 226 23.12 5.74 18.77
CA PRO A 226 24.07 5.02 17.93
C PRO A 226 23.37 4.23 16.83
N LYS A 227 23.96 4.15 15.64
CA LYS A 227 23.39 3.36 14.54
C LYS A 227 23.48 1.87 14.85
N SER A 228 22.52 1.12 14.34
CA SER A 228 22.56 -0.34 14.39
C SER A 228 23.67 -0.87 13.48
N CYS A 229 24.60 -1.62 14.07
CA CYS A 229 25.69 -2.33 13.38
C CYS A 229 25.62 -3.82 13.73
N ILE A 230 25.46 -4.66 12.71
CA ILE A 230 25.32 -6.12 12.89
C ILE A 230 26.68 -6.77 13.15
N ASN A 231 27.74 -6.25 12.55
CA ASN A 231 29.09 -6.82 12.63
C ASN A 231 29.76 -6.53 13.97
N ASP A 232 29.45 -5.38 14.57
CA ASP A 232 29.94 -4.99 15.89
C ASP A 232 28.82 -4.29 16.65
N ILE A 233 28.20 -5.04 17.58
CA ILE A 233 27.09 -4.53 18.38
C ILE A 233 27.54 -3.42 19.35
N PHE A 234 28.83 -3.25 19.62
CA PHE A 234 29.34 -2.19 20.50
C PHE A 234 29.80 -0.95 19.73
N ASP A 235 29.83 -1.01 18.40
CA ASP A 235 30.18 0.16 17.59
C ASP A 235 29.17 1.29 17.82
N SER A 236 29.68 2.39 18.36
CA SER A 236 28.93 3.62 18.60
C SER A 236 29.61 4.84 17.96
N SER A 237 30.53 4.60 17.02
CA SER A 237 31.24 5.62 16.25
C SER A 237 30.29 6.39 15.34
N GLN A 238 29.29 5.71 14.78
CA GLN A 238 28.24 6.32 13.98
C GLN A 238 27.00 6.61 14.83
N VAL A 239 26.61 7.87 14.88
CA VAL A 239 25.39 8.34 15.56
C VAL A 239 24.35 8.70 14.51
N SER A 240 23.10 8.37 14.77
CA SER A 240 21.98 8.66 13.88
C SER A 240 21.62 10.14 13.83
N ASN A 241 20.82 10.51 12.84
CA ASN A 241 20.32 11.87 12.70
C ASN A 241 18.96 12.03 13.37
N ILE A 242 18.62 13.27 13.72
CA ILE A 242 17.28 13.64 14.17
C ILE A 242 16.65 14.58 13.17
N HIS A 243 15.48 14.20 12.68
CA HIS A 243 14.68 14.92 11.69
C HIS A 243 13.48 15.54 12.40
N PHE A 244 13.47 16.87 12.52
CA PHE A 244 12.31 17.59 13.00
C PHE A 244 11.43 17.97 11.83
N HIS A 245 10.20 17.47 11.83
CA HIS A 245 9.19 17.77 10.82
C HIS A 245 8.19 18.73 11.41
N LEU A 246 8.18 19.97 10.90
CA LEU A 246 7.30 21.02 11.37
C LEU A 246 5.95 20.86 10.67
N ILE A 247 4.93 20.39 11.38
CA ILE A 247 3.58 20.12 10.84
C ILE A 247 2.60 21.25 11.14
#